data_AF-G9YU05-F1
#
_entry.id   AF-G9YU05-F1
#
_cell.length_a   1.000
_cell.length_b   1.000
_cell.length_c   1.000
_cell.angle_alpha   90.00
_cell.angle_beta   90.00
_cell.angle_gamma   90.00
#
_symmetry.space_group_name_H-M   'P 1'
#
loop_
_entity.id
_entity.type
_entity.pdbx_description
1 polymer ?
#
loop_
_entity_poly.entity_id
_entity_poly.type
_entity_poly.pdbx_seq_one_letter_code
_entity_poly.pdbx_strand_id
1 'polypeptide(L)'
;MTEENKTYIRQLKVADVPWHRLTTAYGRGTDFPAHLTVLEQMRDLASVKKSLYVFTTNLEHQGTLWHATPFGTVFLSRILEKALMESGQNPVARFLAGKLLDFFACILQCFHDGDEMEHASPLPCFSDLLKEEYLWSEEYDEEEDEMRYEEDEVFPADLFYSFYYYSWQAVLAYRGALEQEVSPEFLPKIAAVLEGL
;
A
#
# COMPACT_ATOMS: atom_id res chain seq x y z
N MET A 1 6.89 12.57 9.69
CA MET A 1 7.45 11.21 9.77
C MET A 1 8.80 11.26 10.46
N THR A 2 9.11 10.30 11.33
CA THR A 2 10.42 10.18 11.99
C THR A 2 11.49 9.68 11.01
N GLU A 3 12.76 9.99 11.26
CA GLU A 3 13.85 9.47 10.40
C GLU A 3 13.99 7.94 10.49
N GLU A 4 13.61 7.34 11.61
CA GLU A 4 13.54 5.89 11.79
C GLU A 4 12.52 5.26 10.84
N ASN A 5 11.26 5.71 10.85
CA ASN A 5 10.22 5.19 9.95
C ASN A 5 10.59 5.42 8.48
N LYS A 6 11.12 6.61 8.15
CA LYS A 6 11.57 6.92 6.80
C LYS A 6 12.67 5.97 6.33
N THR A 7 13.64 5.67 7.19
CA THR A 7 14.74 4.75 6.89
C THR A 7 14.22 3.34 6.71
N TYR A 8 13.37 2.86 7.63
CA TYR A 8 12.75 1.55 7.56
C TYR A 8 11.95 1.38 6.26
N ILE A 9 11.01 2.29 5.98
CA ILE A 9 10.17 2.28 4.77
C ILE A 9 11.02 2.22 3.50
N ARG A 10 12.12 3.00 3.42
CA ARG A 10 12.97 3.03 2.22
C ARG A 10 13.84 1.79 2.05
N GLN A 11 14.17 1.10 3.14
CA GLN A 11 15.07 -0.06 3.13
C GLN A 11 14.34 -1.41 3.15
N LEU A 12 13.04 -1.42 3.49
CA LEU A 12 12.21 -2.62 3.57
C LEU A 12 12.32 -3.46 2.28
N LYS A 13 12.53 -4.77 2.39
CA LYS A 13 12.53 -5.66 1.23
C LYS A 13 11.23 -6.46 1.17
N VAL A 14 10.84 -6.85 -0.04
CA VAL A 14 9.63 -7.67 -0.25
C VAL A 14 9.70 -8.97 0.56
N ALA A 15 10.89 -9.56 0.69
CA ALA A 15 11.11 -10.80 1.44
C ALA A 15 11.08 -10.62 2.97
N ASP A 16 11.17 -9.38 3.48
CA ASP A 16 11.16 -9.09 4.91
C ASP A 16 9.71 -8.93 5.45
N VAL A 17 8.71 -8.95 4.56
CA VAL A 17 7.29 -8.82 4.91
C VAL A 17 6.65 -10.22 4.93
N PRO A 18 6.03 -10.65 6.05
CA PRO A 18 5.34 -11.94 6.15
C PRO A 18 3.98 -11.89 5.45
N TRP A 19 3.96 -11.74 4.13
CA TRP A 19 2.75 -11.48 3.34
C TRP A 19 1.63 -12.49 3.57
N HIS A 20 1.97 -13.75 3.83
CA HIS A 20 1.02 -14.83 4.11
C HIS A 20 0.34 -14.71 5.48
N ARG A 21 0.74 -13.74 6.30
CA ARG A 21 0.16 -13.42 7.61
C ARG A 21 -0.49 -12.04 7.67
N LEU A 22 -0.51 -11.32 6.54
CA LEU A 22 -1.13 -9.99 6.44
C LEU A 22 -2.45 -10.11 5.70
N THR A 23 -3.51 -9.66 6.34
CA THR A 23 -4.86 -9.65 5.76
C THR A 23 -5.04 -8.59 4.70
N THR A 24 -5.99 -8.89 3.83
CA THR A 24 -6.44 -8.09 2.72
C THR A 24 -7.97 -8.13 2.68
N ALA A 25 -8.58 -7.36 1.78
CA ALA A 25 -10.02 -7.45 1.56
C ALA A 25 -10.51 -8.86 1.17
N TYR A 26 -9.67 -9.65 0.50
CA TYR A 26 -10.02 -10.98 0.02
C TYR A 26 -8.94 -12.00 0.39
N GLY A 27 -8.82 -12.30 1.69
CA GLY A 27 -7.90 -13.29 2.22
C GLY A 27 -6.57 -12.66 2.65
N ARG A 28 -5.45 -13.27 2.26
CA ARG A 28 -4.10 -12.85 2.70
C ARG A 28 -3.21 -12.43 1.53
N GLY A 29 -2.19 -11.65 1.85
CA GLY A 29 -1.25 -11.09 0.86
C GLY A 29 -0.29 -12.09 0.21
N THR A 30 -0.45 -13.41 0.40
CA THR A 30 0.51 -14.47 0.03
C THR A 30 1.11 -14.32 -1.38
N ASP A 31 0.28 -13.97 -2.37
CA ASP A 31 0.71 -13.88 -3.78
C ASP A 31 1.32 -12.52 -4.17
N PHE A 32 1.34 -11.53 -3.26
CA PHE A 32 1.79 -10.17 -3.56
C PHE A 32 3.23 -10.10 -4.09
N PRO A 33 4.22 -10.85 -3.57
CA PRO A 33 5.58 -10.84 -4.13
C PRO A 33 5.64 -11.14 -5.63
N ALA A 34 4.83 -12.10 -6.11
CA ALA A 34 4.77 -12.45 -7.52
C ALA A 34 4.14 -11.31 -8.34
N HIS A 35 3.08 -10.69 -7.84
CA HIS A 35 2.43 -9.56 -8.50
C HIS A 35 3.31 -8.30 -8.51
N LEU A 36 4.06 -8.00 -7.44
CA LEU A 36 5.05 -6.92 -7.40
C LEU A 36 6.12 -7.11 -8.47
N THR A 37 6.61 -8.34 -8.64
CA THR A 37 7.59 -8.66 -9.69
C THR A 37 7.05 -8.32 -11.08
N VAL A 38 5.78 -8.65 -11.37
CA VAL A 38 5.14 -8.30 -12.65
C VAL A 38 5.03 -6.79 -12.83
N LEU A 39 4.58 -6.08 -11.80
CA LEU A 39 4.43 -4.62 -11.82
C LEU A 39 5.77 -3.91 -12.00
N GLU A 40 6.82 -4.36 -11.32
CA GLU A 40 8.16 -3.79 -11.43
C GLU A 40 8.78 -4.04 -12.81
N GLN A 41 8.51 -5.19 -13.44
CA GLN A 41 9.04 -5.52 -14.75
C GLN A 41 8.41 -4.71 -15.89
N MET A 42 7.13 -4.32 -15.77
CA MET A 42 6.40 -3.52 -16.76
C MET A 42 6.51 -4.03 -18.21
N ARG A 43 6.56 -5.36 -18.40
CA ARG A 43 6.81 -5.99 -19.71
C ARG A 43 5.55 -6.19 -20.56
N ASP A 44 4.46 -6.58 -19.92
CA ASP A 44 3.21 -6.95 -20.59
C ASP A 44 2.02 -6.25 -19.93
N LEU A 45 1.22 -5.56 -20.76
CA LEU A 45 0.11 -4.75 -20.28
C LEU A 45 -1.00 -5.60 -19.64
N ALA A 46 -1.29 -6.79 -20.18
CA ALA A 46 -2.34 -7.64 -19.64
C ALA A 46 -1.98 -8.16 -18.24
N SER A 47 -0.74 -8.63 -18.09
CA SER A 47 -0.18 -9.08 -16.81
C SER A 47 -0.12 -7.93 -15.79
N VAL A 48 0.31 -6.74 -16.20
CA VAL A 48 0.34 -5.55 -15.33
C VAL A 48 -1.07 -5.14 -14.89
N LYS A 49 -2.06 -5.13 -15.80
CA LYS A 49 -3.45 -4.85 -15.43
C LYS A 49 -3.99 -5.86 -14.42
N LYS A 50 -3.71 -7.15 -14.61
CA LYS A 50 -4.13 -8.21 -13.68
C LYS A 50 -3.49 -8.01 -12.31
N SER A 51 -2.17 -7.83 -12.25
CA SER A 51 -1.45 -7.62 -10.98
C SER A 51 -1.87 -6.35 -10.28
N LEU A 52 -2.09 -5.27 -11.02
CA LEU A 52 -2.56 -4.01 -10.45
C LEU A 52 -3.95 -4.18 -9.85
N TYR A 53 -4.86 -4.87 -10.55
CA TYR A 53 -6.19 -5.16 -10.03
C TYR A 53 -6.15 -5.95 -8.73
N VAL A 54 -5.27 -6.96 -8.62
CA VAL A 54 -5.06 -7.71 -7.37
C VAL A 54 -4.71 -6.73 -6.24
N PHE A 55 -3.76 -5.81 -6.46
CA PHE A 55 -3.41 -4.82 -5.44
C PHE A 55 -4.56 -3.88 -5.09
N THR A 56 -5.18 -3.22 -6.08
CA THR A 56 -6.18 -2.19 -5.81
C THR A 56 -7.44 -2.73 -5.13
N THR A 57 -7.77 -4.01 -5.35
CA THR A 57 -8.96 -4.63 -4.72
C THR A 57 -8.69 -5.24 -3.35
N ASN A 58 -7.44 -5.59 -3.05
CA ASN A 58 -7.08 -6.25 -1.80
C ASN A 58 -6.52 -5.27 -0.75
N LEU A 59 -5.93 -4.17 -1.19
CA LEU A 59 -5.39 -3.14 -0.31
C LEU A 59 -6.42 -2.09 0.11
N GLU A 60 -7.46 -1.89 -0.69
CA GLU A 60 -8.55 -0.97 -0.38
C GLU A 60 -9.87 -1.62 -0.80
N HIS A 61 -10.86 -1.56 0.08
CA HIS A 61 -12.22 -1.95 -0.26
C HIS A 61 -13.25 -1.07 0.44
N GLN A 62 -14.05 -0.36 -0.35
CA GLN A 62 -15.14 0.51 0.13
C GLN A 62 -14.69 1.54 1.18
N GLY A 63 -13.50 2.12 1.00
CA GLY A 63 -12.91 3.09 1.92
C GLY A 63 -12.15 2.47 3.09
N THR A 64 -12.10 1.14 3.19
CA THR A 64 -11.37 0.43 4.24
C THR A 64 -9.98 0.03 3.76
N LEU A 65 -8.95 0.38 4.54
CA LEU A 65 -7.58 -0.07 4.32
C LEU A 65 -7.27 -1.28 5.21
N TRP A 66 -6.45 -2.19 4.69
CA TRP A 66 -6.20 -3.50 5.30
C TRP A 66 -4.79 -3.63 5.83
N HIS A 67 -4.52 -4.70 6.57
CA HIS A 67 -3.23 -4.93 7.23
C HIS A 67 -2.05 -4.93 6.24
N ALA A 68 -2.25 -5.46 5.03
CA ALA A 68 -1.24 -5.45 3.98
C ALA A 68 -1.02 -4.07 3.30
N THR A 69 -1.90 -3.09 3.51
CA THR A 69 -1.93 -1.82 2.75
C THR A 69 -0.72 -0.92 2.99
N PRO A 70 -0.24 -0.70 4.22
CA PRO A 70 0.98 0.07 4.44
C PRO A 70 2.16 -0.50 3.66
N PHE A 71 2.34 -1.83 3.71
CA PHE A 71 3.45 -2.52 3.05
C PHE A 71 3.32 -2.51 1.53
N GLY A 72 2.12 -2.82 1.01
CA GLY A 72 1.84 -2.76 -0.41
C GLY A 72 2.11 -1.37 -0.97
N THR A 73 1.68 -0.32 -0.26
CA THR A 73 1.91 1.08 -0.63
C THR A 73 3.40 1.41 -0.74
N VAL A 74 4.25 0.94 0.19
CA VAL A 74 5.72 1.13 0.09
C VAL A 74 6.27 0.62 -1.24
N PHE A 75 5.93 -0.60 -1.64
CA PHE A 75 6.47 -1.18 -2.87
C PHE A 75 5.84 -0.57 -4.13
N LEU A 76 4.54 -0.26 -4.08
CA LEU A 76 3.87 0.45 -5.16
C LEU A 76 4.46 1.86 -5.36
N SER A 77 4.93 2.54 -4.29
CA SER A 77 5.55 3.86 -4.43
C SER A 77 6.89 3.79 -5.15
N ARG A 78 7.70 2.75 -4.88
CA ARG A 78 8.94 2.47 -5.62
C ARG A 78 8.67 2.14 -7.09
N ILE A 79 7.62 1.36 -7.34
CA ILE A 79 7.20 1.01 -8.70
C ILE A 79 6.69 2.25 -9.43
N LEU A 80 5.96 3.15 -8.77
CA LEU A 80 5.51 4.42 -9.36
C LEU A 80 6.71 5.28 -9.78
N GLU A 81 7.71 5.45 -8.89
CA GLU A 81 8.94 6.19 -9.22
C GLU A 81 9.61 5.62 -10.48
N LYS A 82 9.76 4.29 -10.55
CA LYS A 82 10.29 3.62 -11.74
C LYS A 82 9.40 3.81 -12.97
N ALA A 83 8.09 3.68 -12.82
CA ALA A 83 7.13 3.80 -13.91
C ALA A 83 7.09 5.22 -14.49
N LEU A 84 7.23 6.25 -13.66
CA LEU A 84 7.37 7.65 -14.08
C LEU A 84 8.63 7.84 -14.92
N MET A 85 9.80 7.36 -14.44
CA MET A 85 11.07 7.45 -15.18
C MET A 85 11.01 6.76 -16.55
N GLU A 86 10.35 5.61 -16.65
CA GLU A 86 10.25 4.83 -17.89
C GLU A 86 9.08 5.24 -18.80
N SER A 87 8.13 6.03 -18.30
CA SER A 87 6.86 6.36 -18.98
C SER A 87 7.05 6.96 -20.38
N GLY A 88 8.12 7.73 -20.59
CA GLY A 88 8.43 8.34 -21.89
C GLY A 88 8.60 7.32 -23.02
N GLN A 89 9.17 6.15 -22.72
CA GLN A 89 9.57 5.13 -23.69
C GLN A 89 8.80 3.80 -23.54
N ASN A 90 8.21 3.54 -22.37
CA ASN A 90 7.46 2.32 -22.10
C ASN A 90 5.96 2.64 -21.92
N PRO A 91 5.07 2.27 -22.87
CA PRO A 91 3.64 2.52 -22.74
C PRO A 91 2.98 1.75 -21.58
N VAL A 92 3.56 0.62 -21.16
CA VAL A 92 3.09 -0.12 -19.97
C VAL A 92 3.44 0.65 -18.70
N ALA A 93 4.64 1.22 -18.63
CA ALA A 93 5.05 2.10 -17.53
C ALA A 93 4.17 3.36 -17.46
N ARG A 94 3.91 4.01 -18.60
CA ARG A 94 2.98 5.17 -18.67
C ARG A 94 1.60 4.82 -18.15
N PHE A 95 1.03 3.68 -18.58
CA PHE A 95 -0.24 3.19 -18.07
C PHE A 95 -0.20 2.96 -16.55
N LEU A 96 0.83 2.28 -16.07
CA LEU A 96 0.97 1.92 -14.66
C LEU A 96 1.13 3.17 -13.78
N ALA A 97 1.97 4.12 -14.17
CA ALA A 97 2.18 5.37 -13.45
C ALA A 97 0.86 6.14 -13.26
N GLY A 98 0.09 6.32 -14.34
CA GLY A 98 -1.20 7.01 -14.26
C GLY A 98 -2.19 6.32 -13.32
N LYS A 99 -2.19 4.98 -13.28
CA LYS A 99 -3.07 4.21 -12.39
C LYS A 99 -2.62 4.15 -10.95
N LEU A 100 -1.31 4.10 -10.69
CA LEU A 100 -0.79 4.17 -9.33
C LEU A 100 -1.03 5.55 -8.71
N LEU A 101 -0.93 6.63 -9.49
CA LEU A 101 -1.30 7.97 -9.01
C LEU A 101 -2.78 8.05 -8.63
N ASP A 102 -3.68 7.49 -9.45
CA ASP A 102 -5.11 7.40 -9.11
C ASP A 102 -5.35 6.61 -7.83
N PHE A 103 -4.65 5.48 -7.68
CA PHE A 103 -4.78 4.64 -6.50
C PHE A 103 -4.22 5.32 -5.25
N PHE A 104 -3.11 6.05 -5.33
CA PHE A 104 -2.58 6.81 -4.21
C PHE A 104 -3.48 7.97 -3.79
N ALA A 105 -4.12 8.66 -4.73
CA ALA A 105 -5.16 9.63 -4.37
C ALA A 105 -6.29 8.96 -3.57
N CYS A 106 -6.71 7.74 -3.94
CA CYS A 106 -7.69 6.97 -3.18
C CYS A 106 -7.18 6.60 -1.78
N ILE A 107 -5.97 6.06 -1.64
CA ILE A 107 -5.37 5.72 -0.33
C ILE A 107 -5.29 6.95 0.58
N LEU A 108 -4.88 8.10 0.04
CA LEU A 108 -4.77 9.34 0.80
C LEU A 108 -6.16 9.87 1.21
N GLN A 109 -7.16 9.76 0.34
CA GLN A 109 -8.54 10.09 0.71
C GLN A 109 -9.04 9.19 1.86
N CYS A 110 -8.83 7.87 1.78
CA CYS A 110 -9.18 6.95 2.88
C CYS A 110 -8.49 7.33 4.18
N PHE A 111 -7.22 7.77 4.13
CA PHE A 111 -6.52 8.28 5.30
C PHE A 111 -7.22 9.52 5.88
N HIS A 112 -7.50 10.54 5.08
CA HIS A 112 -8.16 11.76 5.56
C HIS A 112 -9.55 11.47 6.13
N ASP A 113 -10.35 10.66 5.45
CA ASP A 113 -11.67 10.26 5.94
C ASP A 113 -11.57 9.52 7.28
N GLY A 114 -10.57 8.64 7.44
CA GLY A 114 -10.30 7.93 8.68
C GLY A 114 -9.75 8.81 9.81
N ASP A 115 -8.94 9.82 9.48
CA ASP A 115 -8.33 10.78 10.42
C ASP A 115 -9.37 11.75 11.01
N GLU A 116 -10.46 12.01 10.29
CA GLU A 116 -11.58 12.83 10.79
C GLU A 116 -12.50 12.07 11.77
N MET A 117 -12.43 10.74 11.80
CA MET A 117 -13.25 9.89 12.66
C MET A 117 -12.65 9.68 14.05
N GLU A 118 -13.41 9.11 14.99
CA GLU A 118 -12.84 8.66 16.26
C GLU A 118 -11.91 7.47 16.01
N HIS A 119 -10.64 7.63 16.33
CA HIS A 119 -9.62 6.60 16.16
C HIS A 119 -8.63 6.61 17.33
N ALA A 120 -7.96 5.47 17.55
CA ALA A 120 -6.86 5.39 18.51
C ALA A 120 -5.61 6.11 17.97
N SER A 121 -4.62 6.35 18.85
CA SER A 121 -3.30 6.77 18.38
C SER A 121 -2.65 5.64 17.55
N PRO A 122 -1.89 5.95 16.49
CA PRO A 122 -1.21 4.93 15.71
C PRO A 122 -0.09 4.30 16.54
N LEU A 123 0.33 3.09 16.15
CA LEU A 123 1.49 2.41 16.73
C LEU A 123 2.74 3.32 16.61
N PRO A 124 3.70 3.26 17.55
CA PRO A 124 4.85 4.17 17.56
C PRO A 124 5.75 4.10 16.31
N CYS A 125 5.98 2.90 15.77
CA CYS A 125 6.86 2.69 14.62
C CYS A 125 6.17 1.93 13.48
N PHE A 126 6.55 2.20 12.22
CA PHE A 126 6.02 1.47 11.07
C PHE A 126 6.28 -0.04 11.19
N SER A 127 7.46 -0.41 11.71
CA SER A 127 7.85 -1.81 11.94
C SER A 127 6.97 -2.52 12.97
N ASP A 128 6.28 -1.78 13.84
CA ASP A 128 5.41 -2.38 14.87
C ASP A 128 4.22 -3.10 14.25
N LEU A 129 3.82 -2.75 13.02
CA LEU A 129 2.80 -3.46 12.24
C LEU A 129 3.14 -4.95 12.00
N LEU A 130 4.40 -5.36 12.19
CA LEU A 130 4.89 -6.73 12.04
C LEU A 130 5.17 -7.42 13.39
N LYS A 131 4.75 -6.86 14.52
CA LYS A 131 4.84 -7.56 15.81
C LYS A 131 3.98 -8.81 15.79
N GLU A 132 4.50 -9.89 16.38
CA GLU A 132 3.87 -11.22 16.39
C GLU A 132 2.41 -11.18 16.88
N GLU A 133 2.12 -10.36 17.88
CA GLU A 133 0.76 -10.20 18.45
C GLU A 133 -0.29 -9.67 17.45
N TYR A 134 0.14 -9.06 16.35
CA TYR A 134 -0.74 -8.53 15.31
C TYR A 134 -0.82 -9.43 14.07
N LEU A 135 0.11 -10.37 13.92
CA LEU A 135 0.17 -11.23 12.74
C LEU A 135 -0.86 -12.35 12.83
N TRP A 136 -1.40 -12.74 11.67
CA TRP A 136 -2.30 -13.88 11.58
C TRP A 136 -1.52 -15.19 11.70
N SER A 137 -2.18 -16.34 11.82
CA SER A 137 -1.50 -17.64 11.96
C SER A 137 -0.50 -17.89 10.81
N GLU A 138 0.58 -18.62 11.10
CA GLU A 138 1.58 -18.98 10.06
C GLU A 138 0.96 -19.84 8.94
N GLU A 139 0.08 -20.76 9.30
CA GLU A 139 -0.67 -21.56 8.34
C GLU A 139 -2.00 -20.87 8.02
N TYR A 140 -2.37 -20.85 6.75
CA TYR A 140 -3.67 -20.32 6.33
C TYR A 140 -4.74 -21.38 6.56
N ASP A 141 -5.75 -21.05 7.35
CA ASP A 141 -6.96 -21.81 7.55
C ASP A 141 -8.15 -20.87 7.33
N GLU A 142 -8.96 -21.17 6.32
CA GLU A 142 -10.10 -20.33 5.92
C GLU A 142 -11.17 -20.28 7.00
N GLU A 143 -11.45 -21.40 7.68
CA GLU A 143 -12.46 -21.46 8.73
C GLU A 143 -12.01 -20.69 9.98
N GLU A 144 -10.74 -20.81 10.37
CA GLU A 144 -10.20 -20.02 11.49
C GLU A 144 -10.17 -18.52 11.20
N ASP A 145 -9.76 -18.15 9.98
CA ASP A 145 -9.73 -16.76 9.53
C ASP A 145 -11.15 -16.15 9.51
N GLU A 146 -12.14 -16.89 9.00
CA GLU A 146 -13.55 -16.48 9.03
C GLU A 146 -14.08 -16.33 10.46
N MET A 147 -13.82 -17.32 11.34
CA MET A 147 -14.24 -17.24 12.75
C MET A 147 -13.66 -16.01 13.46
N ARG A 148 -12.40 -15.65 13.17
CA ARG A 148 -11.79 -14.45 13.73
C ARG A 148 -12.48 -13.17 13.27
N TYR A 149 -12.98 -13.12 12.04
CA TYR A 149 -13.75 -11.96 11.55
C TYR A 149 -15.14 -11.85 12.18
N GLU A 150 -15.67 -12.92 12.78
CA GLU A 150 -16.92 -12.90 13.56
C GLU A 150 -16.73 -12.40 15.00
N GLU A 151 -15.48 -12.25 15.46
CA GLU A 151 -15.19 -11.71 16.79
C GLU A 151 -15.52 -10.21 16.89
N ASP A 152 -15.90 -9.76 18.09
CA ASP A 152 -16.25 -8.35 18.34
C ASP A 152 -15.08 -7.39 18.06
N GLU A 153 -13.83 -7.85 18.22
CA GLU A 153 -12.61 -7.05 18.01
C GLU A 153 -11.60 -7.83 17.15
N VAL A 154 -11.71 -7.71 15.83
CA VAL A 154 -10.81 -8.39 14.86
C VAL A 154 -9.37 -7.86 14.95
N PHE A 155 -9.23 -6.53 15.10
CA PHE A 155 -7.97 -5.83 15.22
C PHE A 155 -8.02 -4.86 16.41
N PRO A 156 -6.93 -4.75 17.20
CA PRO A 156 -6.76 -3.65 18.13
C PRO A 156 -6.94 -2.29 17.43
N ALA A 157 -7.60 -1.34 18.11
CA ALA A 157 -7.95 -0.05 17.51
C ALA A 157 -6.72 0.76 17.03
N ASP A 158 -5.60 0.66 17.74
CA ASP A 158 -4.32 1.30 17.38
C ASP A 158 -3.68 0.65 16.15
N LEU A 159 -3.72 -0.68 16.06
CA LEU A 159 -3.31 -1.42 14.87
C LEU A 159 -4.17 -1.04 13.65
N PHE A 160 -5.49 -1.03 13.81
CA PHE A 160 -6.40 -0.74 12.70
C PHE A 160 -6.18 0.67 12.14
N TYR A 161 -6.13 1.70 13.00
CA TYR A 161 -5.82 3.05 12.54
C TYR A 161 -4.40 3.18 11.94
N SER A 162 -3.46 2.36 12.42
CA SER A 162 -2.10 2.31 11.85
C SER A 162 -2.09 1.88 10.39
N PHE A 163 -3.08 1.14 9.90
CA PHE A 163 -3.21 0.83 8.46
C PHE A 163 -3.36 2.09 7.62
N TYR A 164 -4.12 3.06 8.11
CA TYR A 164 -4.34 4.34 7.44
C TYR A 164 -3.12 5.25 7.56
N TYR A 165 -2.69 5.47 8.80
CA TYR A 165 -1.57 6.36 9.11
C TYR A 165 -0.28 5.97 8.38
N TYR A 166 0.05 4.67 8.38
CA TYR A 166 1.28 4.20 7.74
C TYR A 166 1.17 4.02 6.23
N SER A 167 -0.03 3.90 5.67
CA SER A 167 -0.23 4.00 4.21
C SER A 167 0.03 5.43 3.74
N TRP A 168 -0.44 6.45 4.48
CA TRP A 168 -0.08 7.85 4.22
C TRP A 168 1.44 8.09 4.36
N GLN A 169 2.08 7.59 5.42
CA GLN A 169 3.54 7.71 5.58
C GLN A 169 4.32 7.01 4.46
N ALA A 170 3.83 5.87 3.96
CA ALA A 170 4.45 5.16 2.85
C ALA A 170 4.47 6.01 1.58
N VAL A 171 3.38 6.72 1.24
CA VAL A 171 3.37 7.67 0.12
C VAL A 171 4.27 8.88 0.42
N LEU A 172 4.19 9.43 1.65
CA LEU A 172 4.99 10.58 2.06
C LEU A 172 6.51 10.34 1.93
N ALA A 173 6.97 9.11 2.20
CA ALA A 173 8.38 8.74 2.07
C ALA A 173 8.95 8.92 0.66
N TYR A 174 8.07 8.96 -0.36
CA TYR A 174 8.39 9.14 -1.78
C TYR A 174 7.93 10.49 -2.34
N ARG A 175 7.46 11.43 -1.51
CA ARG A 175 7.05 12.78 -1.91
C ARG A 175 8.08 13.46 -2.83
N GLY A 176 9.36 13.36 -2.50
CA GLY A 176 10.42 13.99 -3.29
C GLY A 176 10.55 13.45 -4.72
N ALA A 177 10.13 12.21 -5.00
CA ALA A 177 10.10 11.68 -6.37
C ALA A 177 8.93 12.28 -7.16
N LEU A 178 7.77 12.48 -6.51
CA LEU A 178 6.59 13.12 -7.12
C LEU A 178 6.87 14.59 -7.46
N GLU A 179 7.53 15.33 -6.57
CA GLU A 179 7.87 16.75 -6.78
C GLU A 179 8.88 16.99 -7.91
N GLN A 180 9.68 15.97 -8.27
CA GLN A 180 10.66 16.06 -9.36
C GLN A 180 10.07 15.77 -10.75
N GLU A 181 8.87 15.18 -10.81
CA GLU A 181 8.25 14.84 -12.07
C GLU A 181 7.66 16.10 -12.74
N VAL A 182 8.00 16.30 -14.01
CA VAL A 182 7.67 17.51 -14.79
C VAL A 182 6.80 17.22 -16.01
N SER A 183 6.48 15.95 -16.25
CA SER A 183 5.61 15.52 -17.36
C SER A 183 4.21 16.13 -17.23
N PRO A 184 3.78 16.99 -18.19
CA PRO A 184 2.47 17.62 -18.15
C PRO A 184 1.30 16.62 -18.11
N GLU A 185 1.53 15.40 -18.59
CA GLU A 185 0.57 14.30 -18.58
C GLU A 185 0.16 13.91 -17.15
N PHE A 186 1.13 13.86 -16.22
CA PHE A 186 0.90 13.40 -14.85
C PHE A 186 0.67 14.52 -13.85
N LEU A 187 1.00 15.78 -14.21
CA LEU A 187 0.89 16.93 -13.31
C LEU A 187 -0.44 17.03 -12.55
N PRO A 188 -1.63 16.87 -13.18
CA PRO A 188 -2.89 16.95 -12.44
C PRO A 188 -3.03 15.87 -11.38
N LYS A 189 -2.60 14.63 -11.68
CA LYS A 189 -2.68 13.50 -10.75
C LYS A 189 -1.64 13.61 -9.65
N ILE A 190 -0.42 14.04 -9.98
CA ILE A 190 0.63 14.32 -9.00
C ILE A 190 0.19 15.43 -8.05
N ALA A 191 -0.41 16.51 -8.57
CA ALA A 191 -0.94 17.59 -7.74
C ALA A 191 -1.97 17.06 -6.74
N ALA A 192 -2.91 16.21 -7.17
CA ALA A 192 -3.89 15.59 -6.28
C ALA A 192 -3.23 14.71 -5.20
N VAL A 193 -2.22 13.91 -5.55
CA VAL A 193 -1.47 13.11 -4.57
C VAL A 193 -0.69 13.99 -3.60
N LEU A 194 -0.06 15.07 -4.08
CA LEU A 194 0.68 16.01 -3.23
C LEU A 194 -0.23 16.82 -2.31
N GLU A 195 -1.45 17.14 -2.74
CA GLU A 195 -2.47 17.80 -1.92
C GLU A 195 -2.97 16.88 -0.79
N GLY A 196 -3.03 15.57 -1.05
CA GLY A 196 -3.36 14.57 -0.04
C GLY A 196 -2.22 14.24 0.94
N LEU A 197 -1.00 14.79 0.76
CA LEU A 197 0.18 14.53 1.60
C LEU A 197 0.48 15.63 2.62
#